data_AF-A0A2E5ZBA8-F1
#
_entry.id   AF-A0A2E5ZBA8-F1
#
_cell.length_a   1.000
_cell.length_b   1.000
_cell.length_c   1.000
_cell.angle_alpha   90.00
_cell.angle_beta   90.00
_cell.angle_gamma   90.00
#
_symmetry.space_group_name_H-M   'P 1'
#
loop_
_entity.id
_entity.type
_entity.pdbx_description
1 polymer ?
#
loop_
_entity_poly.entity_id
_entity_poly.type
_entity_poly.pdbx_seq_one_letter_code
_entity_poly.pdbx_strand_id
1 'polypeptide(L)'
;MGAKVIDGRRISLAVQEEVRLGVSKLVERGLEPHLAVVIAGDDPASHIYVRNKEKACKNCGILSTRIDLPSTSSLEDLLATVEKLNSDPKIHGILVQSPAPQGVDERIIASSIDPRKDVDGFHPSNLGRLVQGDSSGLLPCTPSGIIRILRESKVEMRGSRAVVLGRSRIVGMPMALLLAQQGVDSTVTIAHSKTEGLQEICREADILIAAVGVPHVVQSDWVKPGSFVVDVGISRVAGGLVGDVSPDASNVAGWITPVPGGVGPMTIAMLMANTLRAVREQFT
;
A
#
# COMPACT_ATOMS: atom_id res chain seq x y z
N MET A 1 -23.47 -8.48 -18.39
CA MET A 1 -23.69 -7.84 -17.07
C MET A 1 -22.34 -7.23 -16.70
N GLY A 2 -22.27 -5.94 -16.37
CA GLY A 2 -20.99 -5.26 -16.08
C GLY A 2 -20.37 -5.68 -14.75
N ALA A 3 -19.09 -5.38 -14.57
CA ALA A 3 -18.30 -5.71 -13.39
C ALA A 3 -18.89 -5.08 -12.12
N LYS A 4 -18.81 -5.81 -11.00
CA LYS A 4 -19.09 -5.25 -9.68
C LYS A 4 -17.96 -4.31 -9.28
N VAL A 5 -18.26 -3.02 -9.16
CA VAL A 5 -17.30 -2.02 -8.68
C VAL A 5 -17.06 -2.20 -7.18
N ILE A 6 -15.81 -2.33 -6.78
CA ILE A 6 -15.41 -2.53 -5.38
C ILE A 6 -15.07 -1.20 -4.73
N ASP A 7 -15.94 -0.75 -3.83
CA ASP A 7 -15.75 0.48 -3.06
C ASP A 7 -14.69 0.29 -1.96
N GLY A 8 -13.45 0.67 -2.29
CA GLY A 8 -12.33 0.64 -1.35
C GLY A 8 -12.43 1.68 -0.24
N ARG A 9 -13.18 2.78 -0.42
CA ARG A 9 -13.43 3.76 0.65
C ARG A 9 -14.28 3.15 1.75
N ARG A 10 -15.34 2.43 1.39
CA ARG A 10 -16.18 1.72 2.36
C ARG A 10 -15.36 0.72 3.16
N ILE A 11 -14.52 -0.08 2.50
CA ILE A 11 -13.65 -1.06 3.17
C ILE A 11 -12.61 -0.35 4.05
N SER A 12 -12.03 0.76 3.59
CA SER A 12 -11.03 1.50 4.36
C SER A 12 -11.59 2.07 5.66
N LEU A 13 -12.86 2.51 5.65
CA LEU A 13 -13.54 2.99 6.86
C LEU A 13 -13.77 1.86 7.86
N ALA A 14 -14.12 0.66 7.41
CA ALA A 14 -14.24 -0.51 8.28
C ALA A 14 -12.90 -0.86 8.94
N VAL A 15 -11.80 -0.81 8.18
CA VAL A 15 -10.44 -1.03 8.74
C VAL A 15 -10.07 0.06 9.75
N GLN A 16 -10.37 1.33 9.48
CA GLN A 16 -10.11 2.42 10.45
C GLN A 16 -10.90 2.22 11.76
N GLU A 17 -12.11 1.69 11.70
CA GLU A 17 -12.89 1.38 12.89
C GLU A 17 -12.27 0.21 13.70
N GLU A 18 -11.81 -0.85 13.02
CA GLU A 18 -11.06 -1.94 13.67
C GLU A 18 -9.79 -1.41 14.36
N VAL A 19 -9.08 -0.49 13.70
CA VAL A 19 -7.90 0.16 14.27
C VAL A 19 -8.28 1.00 15.48
N ARG A 20 -9.33 1.82 15.40
CA ARG A 20 -9.82 2.66 16.51
C ARG A 20 -10.13 1.83 17.76
N LEU A 21 -10.80 0.69 17.59
CA LEU A 21 -11.08 -0.24 18.69
C LEU A 21 -9.78 -0.85 19.25
N GLY A 22 -8.82 -1.17 18.39
CA GLY A 22 -7.51 -1.66 18.81
C GLY A 22 -6.68 -0.62 19.57
N VAL A 23 -6.71 0.64 19.13
CA VAL A 23 -6.05 1.78 19.79
C VAL A 23 -6.64 2.00 21.18
N SER A 24 -7.97 2.01 21.31
CA SER A 24 -8.65 2.16 22.61
C SER A 24 -8.13 1.16 23.65
N LYS A 25 -7.97 -0.11 23.26
CA LYS A 25 -7.45 -1.17 24.15
C LYS A 25 -5.99 -0.97 24.56
N LEU A 26 -5.18 -0.34 23.72
CA LEU A 26 -3.79 -0.03 24.06
C LEU A 26 -3.70 1.18 24.99
N VAL A 27 -4.53 2.20 24.75
CA VAL A 27 -4.61 3.40 25.61
C VAL A 27 -5.05 3.02 27.02
N GLU A 28 -6.01 2.11 27.18
CA GLU A 28 -6.39 1.54 28.50
C GLU A 28 -5.21 0.88 29.24
N ARG A 29 -4.19 0.44 28.50
CA ARG A 29 -2.95 -0.14 29.04
C ARG A 29 -1.80 0.88 29.17
N GLY A 30 -2.07 2.16 28.96
CA GLY A 30 -1.08 3.24 29.01
C GLY A 30 -0.17 3.32 27.79
N LEU A 31 -0.53 2.69 26.66
CA LEU A 31 0.22 2.74 25.41
C LEU A 31 -0.57 3.56 24.38
N GLU A 32 -0.03 4.71 23.98
CA GLU A 32 -0.65 5.61 23.01
C GLU A 32 0.05 5.47 21.65
N PRO A 33 -0.55 4.77 20.66
CA PRO A 33 0.06 4.62 19.34
C PRO A 33 0.33 5.98 18.70
N HIS A 34 1.53 6.15 18.13
CA HIS A 34 2.02 7.43 17.62
C HIS A 34 2.75 7.25 16.29
N LEU A 35 2.23 7.90 15.24
CA LEU A 35 2.84 7.98 13.92
C LEU A 35 3.57 9.33 13.73
N ALA A 36 4.85 9.27 13.39
CA ALA A 36 5.59 10.40 12.85
C ALA A 36 5.61 10.35 11.32
N VAL A 37 5.28 11.47 10.68
CA VAL A 37 5.33 11.65 9.23
C VAL A 37 6.33 12.75 8.90
N VAL A 38 7.40 12.39 8.20
CA VAL A 38 8.41 13.33 7.68
C VAL A 38 8.05 13.64 6.24
N ILE A 39 7.96 14.92 5.88
CA ILE A 39 7.81 15.40 4.51
C ILE A 39 8.93 16.38 4.20
N ALA A 40 9.56 16.23 3.03
CA ALA A 40 10.61 17.13 2.58
C ALA A 40 10.20 17.79 1.25
N GLY A 41 10.10 19.11 1.26
CA GLY A 41 9.71 19.92 0.11
C GLY A 41 8.22 20.17 -0.06
N ASP A 42 7.88 20.73 -1.23
CA ASP A 42 6.63 21.45 -1.44
C ASP A 42 5.69 20.79 -2.46
N ASP A 43 5.91 19.50 -2.78
CA ASP A 43 5.06 18.78 -3.74
C ASP A 43 3.58 18.78 -3.29
N PRO A 44 2.67 19.44 -4.04
CA PRO A 44 1.29 19.62 -3.60
C PRO A 44 0.55 18.29 -3.38
N ALA A 45 0.88 17.25 -4.15
CA ALA A 45 0.25 15.94 -4.00
C ALA A 45 0.66 15.29 -2.67
N SER A 46 1.94 15.35 -2.31
CA SER A 46 2.49 14.87 -1.04
C SER A 46 1.83 15.55 0.14
N HIS A 47 1.66 16.87 0.10
CA HIS A 47 0.96 17.63 1.15
C HIS A 47 -0.51 17.24 1.30
N ILE A 48 -1.19 16.84 0.22
CA ILE A 48 -2.56 16.29 0.30
C ILE A 48 -2.54 14.90 0.95
N TYR A 49 -1.60 14.03 0.56
CA TYR A 49 -1.47 12.69 1.14
C TYR A 49 -1.16 12.74 2.64
N VAL A 50 -0.23 13.58 3.06
CA VAL A 50 0.10 13.78 4.49
C VAL A 50 -1.14 14.24 5.27
N ARG A 51 -1.88 15.24 4.78
CA ARG A 51 -3.13 15.69 5.41
C ARG A 51 -4.17 14.57 5.53
N ASN A 52 -4.28 13.71 4.53
CA ASN A 52 -5.19 12.56 4.58
C ASN A 52 -4.73 11.52 5.61
N LYS A 53 -3.42 11.31 5.78
CA LYS A 53 -2.84 10.44 6.82
C LYS A 53 -3.11 11.01 8.21
N GLU A 54 -2.89 12.31 8.44
CA GLU A 54 -3.21 12.99 9.71
C GLU A 54 -4.69 12.85 10.07
N LYS A 55 -5.59 13.02 9.09
CA LYS A 55 -7.02 12.80 9.27
C LYS A 55 -7.34 11.36 9.65
N ALA A 56 -6.71 10.38 9.00
CA ALA A 56 -6.88 8.96 9.33
C ALA A 56 -6.37 8.63 10.75
N CYS A 57 -5.22 9.20 11.15
CA CYS A 57 -4.72 9.07 12.53
C CYS A 57 -5.76 9.57 13.53
N LYS A 58 -6.29 10.78 13.32
CA LYS A 58 -7.34 11.36 14.17
C LYS A 58 -8.58 10.47 14.26
N ASN A 59 -9.05 9.94 13.13
CA ASN A 59 -10.21 9.03 13.10
C ASN A 59 -9.96 7.74 13.89
N CYS A 60 -8.72 7.24 13.88
CA CYS A 60 -8.33 6.02 14.58
C CYS A 60 -7.93 6.26 16.06
N GLY A 61 -7.83 7.51 16.51
CA GLY A 61 -7.29 7.84 17.83
C GLY A 61 -5.76 7.69 17.95
N ILE A 62 -5.04 7.67 16.83
CA ILE A 62 -3.57 7.59 16.78
C ILE A 62 -2.99 9.00 16.91
N LEU A 63 -1.98 9.17 17.77
CA LEU A 63 -1.21 10.41 17.85
C LEU A 63 -0.42 10.61 16.55
N SER A 64 -0.37 11.85 16.06
CA SER A 64 0.31 12.16 14.80
C SER A 64 1.26 13.33 15.00
N THR A 65 2.53 13.15 14.62
CA THR A 65 3.50 14.23 14.52
C THR A 65 3.90 14.39 13.06
N ARG A 66 3.81 15.62 12.56
CA ARG A 66 4.28 15.99 11.24
C ARG A 66 5.59 16.77 11.37
N ILE A 67 6.58 16.41 10.56
CA ILE A 67 7.87 17.09 10.47
C ILE A 67 8.06 17.56 9.03
N ASP A 68 8.06 18.88 8.86
CA ASP A 68 8.31 19.52 7.57
C ASP A 68 9.79 19.88 7.45
N LEU A 69 10.42 19.37 6.40
CA LEU A 69 11.78 19.68 6.00
C LEU A 69 11.77 20.46 4.67
N PRO A 70 12.73 21.37 4.44
CA PRO A 70 12.79 22.14 3.19
C PRO A 70 13.06 21.23 1.98
N SER A 71 12.68 21.68 0.78
CA SER A 71 12.96 20.98 -0.48
C SER A 71 14.47 20.85 -0.79
N THR A 72 15.31 21.65 -0.13
CA THR A 72 16.76 21.61 -0.22
C THR A 72 17.41 20.64 0.77
N SER A 73 16.62 19.88 1.54
CA SER A 73 17.15 18.95 2.53
C SER A 73 17.98 17.85 1.87
N SER A 74 19.15 17.61 2.44
CA SER A 74 20.05 16.54 2.03
C SER A 74 19.56 15.17 2.52
N LEU A 75 20.21 14.11 2.04
CA LEU A 75 20.00 12.77 2.58
C LEU A 75 20.39 12.73 4.07
N GLU A 76 21.48 13.40 4.44
CA GLU A 76 21.98 13.48 5.82
C GLU A 76 20.95 14.13 6.75
N ASP A 77 20.26 15.19 6.32
CA ASP A 77 19.19 15.84 7.10
C ASP A 77 18.02 14.89 7.37
N LEU A 78 17.62 14.13 6.34
CA LEU A 78 16.57 13.12 6.43
C LEU A 78 16.98 11.99 7.37
N LEU A 79 18.20 11.47 7.24
CA LEU A 79 18.72 10.41 8.11
C LEU A 79 18.84 10.87 9.57
N ALA A 80 19.32 12.09 9.82
CA ALA A 80 19.39 12.65 11.17
C ALA A 80 18.00 12.83 11.80
N THR A 81 16.99 13.17 10.99
CA THR A 81 15.59 13.26 11.44
C THR A 81 15.03 11.88 11.78
N VAL A 82 15.24 10.90 10.90
CA VAL A 82 14.82 9.50 11.13
C VAL A 82 15.49 8.93 12.38
N GLU A 83 16.78 9.21 12.61
CA GLU A 83 17.50 8.71 13.79
C GLU A 83 16.93 9.24 15.11
N LYS A 84 16.54 10.53 15.15
CA LYS A 84 15.84 11.10 16.31
C LYS A 84 14.52 10.38 16.59
N LEU A 85 13.76 10.07 15.53
CA LEU A 85 12.48 9.36 15.64
C LEU A 85 12.66 7.88 16.04
N ASN A 86 13.70 7.22 15.54
CA ASN A 86 14.06 5.87 15.94
C ASN A 86 14.38 5.81 17.44
N SER A 87 15.12 6.81 17.94
CA SER A 87 15.52 6.89 19.35
C SER A 87 14.39 7.31 20.29
N ASP A 88 13.30 7.90 19.79
CA ASP A 88 12.18 8.34 20.63
C ASP A 88 11.26 7.17 21.01
N PRO A 89 11.17 6.77 22.30
CA PRO A 89 10.30 5.67 22.74
C PRO A 89 8.81 5.99 22.64
N LYS A 90 8.42 7.26 22.42
CA LYS A 90 7.02 7.67 22.21
C LYS A 90 6.57 7.48 20.76
N ILE A 91 7.51 7.41 19.81
CA ILE A 91 7.21 7.21 18.39
C ILE A 91 7.18 5.73 18.08
N HIS A 92 6.03 5.27 17.57
CA HIS A 92 5.81 3.86 17.27
C HIS A 92 5.88 3.56 15.78
N GLY A 93 5.50 4.53 14.95
CA GLY A 93 5.57 4.42 13.50
C GLY A 93 6.27 5.62 12.89
N ILE A 94 7.06 5.37 11.84
CA ILE A 94 7.75 6.39 11.06
C ILE A 94 7.39 6.19 9.60
N LEU A 95 7.02 7.30 8.95
CA LEU A 95 6.82 7.37 7.51
C LEU A 95 7.60 8.56 6.97
N VAL A 96 8.41 8.35 5.94
CA VAL A 96 9.00 9.43 5.15
C VAL A 96 8.26 9.51 3.82
N GLN A 97 7.61 10.64 3.56
CA GLN A 97 6.71 10.82 2.43
C GLN A 97 7.49 10.95 1.12
N SER A 98 7.22 10.05 0.18
CA SER A 98 7.69 10.14 -1.21
C SER A 98 6.86 11.15 -2.04
N PRO A 99 7.44 11.77 -3.09
CA PRO A 99 8.83 11.65 -3.49
C PRO A 99 9.77 12.41 -2.53
N ALA A 100 10.92 11.82 -2.25
CA ALA A 100 12.00 12.55 -1.59
C ALA A 100 12.57 13.65 -2.50
N PRO A 101 13.33 14.62 -1.93
CA PRO A 101 14.03 15.64 -2.72
C PRO A 101 14.92 15.03 -3.82
N GLN A 102 15.19 15.83 -4.86
CA GLN A 102 15.94 15.37 -6.02
C GLN A 102 17.32 14.83 -5.62
N GLY A 103 17.68 13.66 -6.14
CA GLY A 103 18.98 13.01 -5.88
C GLY A 103 19.03 12.21 -4.58
N VAL A 104 17.97 12.24 -3.76
CA VAL A 104 17.88 11.44 -2.54
C VAL A 104 17.35 10.05 -2.86
N ASP A 105 18.07 9.03 -2.41
CA ASP A 105 17.65 7.65 -2.57
C ASP A 105 16.74 7.20 -1.41
N GLU A 106 15.45 7.09 -1.70
CA GLU A 106 14.44 6.63 -0.74
C GLU A 106 14.73 5.23 -0.17
N ARG A 107 15.54 4.40 -0.84
CA ARG A 107 15.94 3.08 -0.31
C ARG A 107 16.84 3.22 0.91
N ILE A 108 17.70 4.23 0.92
CA ILE A 108 18.60 4.49 2.05
C ILE A 108 17.76 4.96 3.24
N ILE A 109 16.78 5.84 3.00
CA ILE A 109 15.83 6.30 4.02
C ILE A 109 15.01 5.13 4.57
N ALA A 110 14.40 4.31 3.71
CA ALA A 110 13.60 3.17 4.15
C ALA A 110 14.43 2.16 4.96
N SER A 111 15.74 2.05 4.69
CA SER A 111 16.65 1.17 5.42
C SER A 111 17.19 1.78 6.72
N SER A 112 17.00 3.07 6.96
CA SER A 112 17.42 3.72 8.20
C SER A 112 16.33 3.75 9.27
N ILE A 113 15.07 3.54 8.90
CA ILE A 113 13.96 3.42 9.85
C ILE A 113 14.09 2.09 10.61
N ASP A 114 13.97 2.09 11.95
CA ASP A 114 13.92 0.83 12.72
C ASP A 114 12.83 -0.09 12.12
N PRO A 115 13.12 -1.36 11.78
CA PRO A 115 12.14 -2.25 11.16
C PRO A 115 10.85 -2.42 11.97
N ARG A 116 10.88 -2.22 13.29
CA ARG A 116 9.70 -2.26 14.16
C ARG A 116 8.86 -0.97 14.12
N LYS A 117 9.41 0.11 13.55
CA LYS A 117 8.76 1.41 13.32
C LYS A 117 8.45 1.70 11.85
N ASP A 118 8.89 0.85 10.93
CA ASP A 118 8.64 0.95 9.47
C ASP A 118 7.19 0.59 9.12
N VAL A 119 6.27 1.51 9.38
CA VAL A 119 4.83 1.29 9.19
C VAL A 119 4.40 1.27 7.73
N ASP A 120 5.26 1.64 6.79
CA ASP A 120 5.03 1.43 5.36
C ASP A 120 5.50 0.04 4.88
N GLY A 121 6.26 -0.70 5.70
CA GLY A 121 6.71 -2.06 5.40
C GLY A 121 7.79 -2.12 4.32
N PHE A 122 8.59 -1.08 4.17
CA PHE A 122 9.60 -0.95 3.11
C PHE A 122 11.03 -1.22 3.56
N HIS A 123 11.26 -1.42 4.85
CA HIS A 123 12.56 -1.77 5.41
C HIS A 123 13.00 -3.15 4.88
N PRO A 124 14.26 -3.33 4.48
CA PRO A 124 14.76 -4.59 3.93
C PRO A 124 14.48 -5.81 4.80
N SER A 125 14.57 -5.68 6.13
CA SER A 125 14.25 -6.79 7.06
C SER A 125 12.78 -7.20 7.02
N ASN A 126 11.84 -6.25 6.94
CA ASN A 126 10.41 -6.55 6.85
C ASN A 126 10.09 -7.26 5.52
N LEU A 127 10.64 -6.77 4.42
CA LEU A 127 10.53 -7.43 3.12
C LEU A 127 11.23 -8.79 3.09
N GLY A 128 12.37 -8.93 3.78
CA GLY A 128 13.10 -10.18 3.92
C GLY A 128 12.33 -11.25 4.72
N ARG A 129 11.57 -10.84 5.75
CA ARG A 129 10.61 -11.73 6.44
C ARG A 129 9.51 -12.18 5.49
N LEU A 130 8.94 -11.25 4.72
CA LEU A 130 7.91 -11.56 3.73
C LEU A 130 8.38 -12.60 2.69
N VAL A 131 9.62 -12.48 2.21
CA VAL A 131 10.25 -13.47 1.31
C VAL A 131 10.37 -14.85 1.95
N GLN A 132 10.64 -14.92 3.25
CA GLN A 132 10.70 -16.17 4.01
C GLN A 132 9.31 -16.76 4.32
N GLY A 133 8.24 -16.14 3.82
CA GLY A 133 6.86 -16.54 4.10
C GLY A 133 6.33 -16.02 5.43
N ASP A 134 7.07 -15.17 6.13
CA ASP A 134 6.66 -14.58 7.40
C ASP A 134 5.94 -13.24 7.17
N SER A 135 4.61 -13.26 7.32
CA SER A 135 3.76 -12.06 7.30
C SER A 135 3.36 -11.56 8.70
N SER A 136 4.08 -12.00 9.74
CA SER A 136 3.87 -11.58 11.13
C SER A 136 4.41 -10.18 11.46
N GLY A 137 5.24 -9.58 10.60
CA GLY A 137 5.77 -8.22 10.77
C GLY A 137 4.96 -7.11 10.08
N LEU A 138 5.54 -5.91 9.96
CA LEU A 138 4.94 -4.79 9.23
C LEU A 138 5.00 -5.05 7.72
N LEU A 139 3.85 -4.93 7.05
CA LEU A 139 3.69 -5.31 5.64
C LEU A 139 3.48 -4.10 4.75
N PRO A 140 3.91 -4.14 3.47
CA PRO A 140 3.60 -3.10 2.50
C PRO A 140 2.11 -2.74 2.46
N CYS A 141 1.80 -1.47 2.72
CA CYS A 141 0.43 -0.99 2.93
C CYS A 141 -0.49 -1.25 1.73
N THR A 142 -0.02 -0.92 0.52
CA THR A 142 -0.79 -1.09 -0.72
C THR A 142 -1.08 -2.57 -1.01
N PRO A 143 -0.07 -3.47 -1.09
CA PRO A 143 -0.33 -4.91 -1.22
C PRO A 143 -1.25 -5.49 -0.14
N SER A 144 -1.05 -5.13 1.12
CA SER A 144 -1.90 -5.61 2.22
C SER A 144 -3.34 -5.13 2.08
N GLY A 145 -3.55 -3.90 1.59
CA GLY A 145 -4.86 -3.33 1.30
C GLY A 145 -5.57 -4.09 0.19
N ILE A 146 -4.84 -4.53 -0.84
CA ILE A 146 -5.37 -5.36 -1.93
C ILE A 146 -5.80 -6.73 -1.40
N ILE A 147 -4.98 -7.39 -0.56
CA ILE A 147 -5.38 -8.65 0.09
C ILE A 147 -6.66 -8.46 0.91
N ARG A 148 -6.79 -7.36 1.66
CA ARG A 148 -8.02 -7.07 2.41
C ARG A 148 -9.21 -6.85 1.48
N ILE A 149 -9.05 -6.13 0.36
CA ILE A 149 -10.09 -5.96 -0.66
C ILE A 149 -10.58 -7.30 -1.20
N LEU A 150 -9.67 -8.20 -1.56
CA LEU A 150 -10.00 -9.51 -2.12
C LEU A 150 -10.77 -10.38 -1.10
N ARG A 151 -10.33 -10.39 0.16
CA ARG A 151 -11.00 -11.10 1.26
C ARG A 151 -12.41 -10.59 1.51
N GLU A 152 -12.58 -9.26 1.62
CA GLU A 152 -13.88 -8.62 1.82
C GLU A 152 -14.85 -8.84 0.65
N SER A 153 -14.28 -8.98 -0.55
CA SER A 153 -15.04 -9.29 -1.75
C SER A 153 -15.40 -10.77 -1.88
N LYS A 154 -14.92 -11.63 -0.95
CA LYS A 154 -15.11 -13.09 -0.93
C LYS A 154 -14.66 -13.77 -2.22
N VAL A 155 -13.55 -13.28 -2.77
CA VAL A 155 -12.90 -13.89 -3.94
C VAL A 155 -12.23 -15.19 -3.51
N GLU A 156 -12.43 -16.25 -4.29
CA GLU A 156 -11.68 -17.49 -4.10
C GLU A 156 -10.24 -17.29 -4.60
N MET A 157 -9.31 -17.11 -3.67
CA MET A 157 -7.90 -16.92 -3.99
C MET A 157 -7.14 -18.25 -4.05
N ARG A 158 -7.59 -19.28 -3.32
CA ARG A 158 -6.87 -20.54 -3.25
C ARG A 158 -6.87 -21.25 -4.60
N GLY A 159 -5.68 -21.52 -5.13
CA GLY A 159 -5.49 -22.14 -6.44
C GLY A 159 -5.76 -21.22 -7.62
N SER A 160 -6.10 -19.95 -7.40
CA SER A 160 -6.34 -18.96 -8.46
C SER A 160 -5.05 -18.64 -9.23
N ARG A 161 -5.16 -18.31 -10.51
CA ARG A 161 -4.08 -17.74 -11.31
C ARG A 161 -4.07 -16.22 -11.11
N ALA A 162 -3.11 -15.71 -10.36
CA ALA A 162 -2.93 -14.28 -10.18
C ALA A 162 -1.80 -13.76 -11.08
N VAL A 163 -2.06 -12.66 -11.79
CA VAL A 163 -1.05 -11.94 -12.57
C VAL A 163 -0.80 -10.59 -11.91
N VAL A 164 0.45 -10.32 -11.56
CA VAL A 164 0.90 -9.02 -11.10
C VAL A 164 1.64 -8.33 -12.24
N LEU A 165 0.98 -7.38 -12.88
CA LEU A 165 1.54 -6.53 -13.92
C LEU A 165 2.28 -5.35 -13.27
N GLY A 166 3.60 -5.46 -13.18
CA GLY A 166 4.46 -4.51 -12.48
C GLY A 166 5.32 -5.21 -11.44
N ARG A 167 6.59 -4.81 -11.34
CA ARG A 167 7.58 -5.40 -10.41
C ARG A 167 8.28 -4.35 -9.55
N SER A 168 7.55 -3.30 -9.19
CA SER A 168 8.08 -2.26 -8.30
C SER A 168 8.38 -2.84 -6.92
N ARG A 169 9.35 -2.23 -6.22
CA ARG A 169 9.76 -2.64 -4.88
C ARG A 169 8.64 -2.52 -3.84
N ILE A 170 7.78 -1.51 -3.99
CA ILE A 170 6.79 -1.12 -2.99
C ILE A 170 5.39 -1.70 -3.25
N VAL A 171 5.11 -2.16 -4.48
CA VAL A 171 3.82 -2.77 -4.83
C VAL A 171 4.03 -4.13 -5.50
N GLY A 172 4.60 -4.17 -6.71
CA GLY A 172 4.57 -5.36 -7.56
C GLY A 172 5.19 -6.60 -6.92
N MET A 173 6.46 -6.49 -6.49
CA MET A 173 7.16 -7.61 -5.84
C MET A 173 6.49 -8.08 -4.54
N PRO A 174 6.19 -7.20 -3.56
CA PRO A 174 5.53 -7.64 -2.33
C PRO A 174 4.09 -8.14 -2.55
N MET A 175 3.36 -7.62 -3.54
CA MET A 175 2.05 -8.15 -3.93
C MET A 175 2.15 -9.59 -4.41
N ALA A 176 3.14 -9.88 -5.26
CA ALA A 176 3.35 -11.23 -5.76
C ALA A 176 3.67 -12.21 -4.62
N LEU A 177 4.50 -11.80 -3.65
CA LEU A 177 4.79 -12.60 -2.47
C LEU A 177 3.53 -12.85 -1.62
N LEU A 178 2.76 -11.80 -1.32
CA LEU A 178 1.54 -11.94 -0.51
C LEU A 178 0.46 -12.82 -1.15
N LEU A 179 0.32 -12.79 -2.48
CA LEU A 179 -0.62 -13.67 -3.19
C LEU A 179 -0.19 -15.14 -3.12
N ALA A 180 1.12 -15.39 -3.16
CA ALA A 180 1.68 -16.74 -3.10
C ALA A 180 1.76 -17.30 -1.67
N GLN A 181 1.58 -16.48 -0.63
CA GLN A 181 1.70 -16.92 0.76
C GLN A 181 0.65 -17.97 1.14
N GLN A 182 1.02 -18.82 2.09
CA GLN A 182 0.11 -19.79 2.70
C GLN A 182 -1.13 -19.09 3.26
N GLY A 183 -2.31 -19.60 2.92
CA GLY A 183 -3.60 -19.02 3.29
C GLY A 183 -4.15 -17.97 2.30
N VAL A 184 -3.37 -17.57 1.30
CA VAL A 184 -3.88 -16.94 0.07
C VAL A 184 -3.79 -17.92 -1.09
N ASP A 185 -2.66 -18.62 -1.21
CA ASP A 185 -2.46 -19.81 -2.04
C ASP A 185 -2.74 -19.61 -3.54
N SER A 186 -2.49 -18.42 -4.08
CA SER A 186 -2.55 -18.18 -5.53
C SER A 186 -1.29 -18.69 -6.24
N THR A 187 -1.46 -19.18 -7.48
CA THR A 187 -0.34 -19.33 -8.41
C THR A 187 -0.06 -17.98 -9.05
N VAL A 188 1.14 -17.44 -8.88
CA VAL A 188 1.44 -16.04 -9.24
C VAL A 188 2.40 -15.95 -10.42
N THR A 189 2.01 -15.18 -11.43
CA THR A 189 2.88 -14.74 -12.53
C THR A 189 3.21 -13.26 -12.37
N ILE A 190 4.50 -12.93 -12.39
CA ILE A 190 4.97 -11.54 -12.39
C ILE A 190 5.25 -11.12 -13.83
N ALA A 191 4.57 -10.10 -14.32
CA ALA A 191 4.74 -9.57 -15.66
C ALA A 191 5.27 -8.12 -15.63
N HIS A 192 5.98 -7.70 -16.66
CA HIS A 192 6.60 -6.37 -16.75
C HIS A 192 6.83 -5.95 -18.21
N SER A 193 7.40 -4.76 -18.42
CA SER A 193 7.67 -4.17 -19.74
C SER A 193 8.62 -4.94 -20.68
N LYS A 194 9.14 -6.10 -20.23
CA LYS A 194 10.02 -6.99 -21.00
C LYS A 194 9.41 -8.39 -21.18
N THR A 195 8.17 -8.58 -20.70
CA THR A 195 7.44 -9.82 -20.83
C THR A 195 6.84 -9.89 -22.24
N GLU A 196 7.16 -10.94 -22.98
CA GLU A 196 6.52 -11.26 -24.26
C GLU A 196 5.15 -11.89 -24.03
N GLY A 197 4.20 -11.68 -24.95
CA GLY A 197 2.84 -12.22 -24.80
C GLY A 197 2.06 -11.65 -23.60
N LEU A 198 2.31 -10.37 -23.27
CA LEU A 198 1.76 -9.73 -22.07
C LEU A 198 0.23 -9.78 -22.03
N GLN A 199 -0.40 -9.60 -23.18
CA GLN A 199 -1.85 -9.63 -23.33
C GLN A 199 -2.40 -11.03 -23.04
N GLU A 200 -1.78 -12.07 -23.60
CA GLU A 200 -2.18 -13.46 -23.40
C GLU A 200 -2.04 -13.87 -21.93
N ILE A 201 -0.92 -13.50 -21.29
CA ILE A 201 -0.68 -13.76 -19.87
C ILE A 201 -1.75 -13.10 -19.01
N CYS A 202 -2.07 -11.82 -19.24
CA CYS A 202 -3.12 -11.14 -18.49
C CYS A 202 -4.49 -11.81 -18.68
N ARG A 203 -4.79 -12.33 -19.88
CA ARG A 203 -6.07 -12.97 -20.21
C ARG A 203 -6.27 -14.33 -19.51
N GLU A 204 -5.23 -14.92 -18.95
CA GLU A 204 -5.34 -16.13 -18.13
C GLU A 204 -5.69 -15.86 -16.66
N ALA A 205 -5.55 -14.60 -16.21
CA ALA A 205 -5.64 -14.24 -14.82
C ALA A 205 -7.07 -14.35 -14.26
N ASP A 206 -7.24 -15.10 -13.18
CA ASP A 206 -8.42 -15.02 -12.32
C ASP A 206 -8.40 -13.72 -11.50
N ILE A 207 -7.19 -13.28 -11.13
CA ILE A 207 -6.93 -12.03 -10.41
C ILE A 207 -5.83 -11.26 -11.17
N LEU A 208 -6.16 -10.10 -11.73
CA LEU A 208 -5.21 -9.23 -12.43
C LEU A 208 -4.91 -7.99 -11.58
N ILE A 209 -3.67 -7.83 -11.14
CA ILE A 209 -3.19 -6.63 -10.45
C ILE A 209 -2.41 -5.76 -11.43
N ALA A 210 -2.94 -4.59 -11.80
CA ALA A 210 -2.28 -3.62 -12.65
C ALA A 210 -1.57 -2.55 -11.80
N ALA A 211 -0.23 -2.54 -11.83
CA ALA A 211 0.61 -1.69 -10.97
C ALA A 211 1.88 -1.19 -11.71
N VAL A 212 1.70 -0.67 -12.92
CA VAL A 212 2.76 -0.13 -13.78
C VAL A 212 2.78 1.39 -13.87
N GLY A 213 1.71 2.08 -13.48
CA GLY A 213 1.64 3.54 -13.50
C GLY A 213 1.59 4.13 -14.90
N VAL A 214 0.96 3.42 -15.85
CA VAL A 214 0.79 3.84 -17.24
C VAL A 214 -0.71 3.88 -17.55
N PRO A 215 -1.29 5.07 -17.80
CA PRO A 215 -2.72 5.23 -17.99
C PRO A 215 -3.30 4.26 -19.03
N HIS A 216 -4.33 3.51 -18.63
CA HIS A 216 -5.12 2.65 -19.51
C HIS A 216 -4.30 1.65 -20.35
N VAL A 217 -3.14 1.21 -19.89
CA VAL A 217 -2.35 0.20 -20.61
C VAL A 217 -3.05 -1.16 -20.68
N VAL A 218 -3.82 -1.52 -19.65
CA VAL A 218 -4.61 -2.75 -19.63
C VAL A 218 -5.94 -2.50 -20.34
N GLN A 219 -6.06 -3.05 -21.55
CA GLN A 219 -7.28 -2.95 -22.37
C GLN A 219 -8.27 -4.07 -22.04
N SER A 220 -9.52 -3.93 -22.47
CA SER A 220 -10.60 -4.88 -22.17
C SER A 220 -10.34 -6.30 -22.69
N ASP A 221 -9.64 -6.42 -23.82
CA ASP A 221 -9.24 -7.68 -24.43
C ASP A 221 -8.06 -8.36 -23.71
N TRP A 222 -7.45 -7.74 -22.70
CA TRP A 222 -6.45 -8.35 -21.82
C TRP A 222 -7.09 -9.03 -20.61
N VAL A 223 -8.38 -8.79 -20.37
CA VAL A 223 -9.08 -9.23 -19.16
C VAL A 223 -9.80 -10.54 -19.42
N LYS A 224 -9.61 -11.50 -18.51
CA LYS A 224 -10.38 -12.75 -18.51
C LYS A 224 -11.84 -12.46 -18.12
N PRO A 225 -12.85 -12.94 -18.87
CA PRO A 225 -14.25 -12.78 -18.47
C PRO A 225 -14.50 -13.32 -17.06
N GLY A 226 -15.13 -12.50 -16.22
CA GLY A 226 -15.44 -12.86 -14.82
C GLY A 226 -14.26 -12.75 -13.83
N SER A 227 -13.07 -12.32 -14.26
CA SER A 227 -11.93 -12.12 -13.35
C SER A 227 -12.10 -10.94 -12.40
N PHE A 228 -11.24 -10.90 -11.39
CA PHE A 228 -11.10 -9.76 -10.49
C PHE A 228 -9.96 -8.86 -10.97
N VAL A 229 -10.26 -7.60 -11.30
CA VAL A 229 -9.27 -6.63 -11.75
C VAL A 229 -9.01 -5.60 -10.66
N VAL A 230 -7.75 -5.47 -10.24
CA VAL A 230 -7.29 -4.47 -9.29
C VAL A 230 -6.44 -3.46 -10.04
N ASP A 231 -6.96 -2.24 -10.14
CA ASP A 231 -6.25 -1.09 -10.68
C ASP A 231 -5.55 -0.33 -9.54
N VAL A 232 -4.22 -0.47 -9.49
CA VAL A 232 -3.36 0.17 -8.48
C VAL A 232 -2.76 1.47 -9.01
N GLY A 233 -2.66 1.60 -10.33
CA GLY A 233 -2.09 2.75 -11.00
C GLY A 233 -2.77 4.05 -10.60
N ILE A 234 -1.98 5.10 -10.42
CA ILE A 234 -2.48 6.46 -10.26
C ILE A 234 -1.67 7.36 -11.17
N SER A 235 -2.32 7.92 -12.17
CA SER A 235 -1.77 8.90 -13.08
C SER A 235 -2.67 10.12 -13.13
N ARG A 236 -2.06 11.31 -13.22
CA ARG A 236 -2.79 12.58 -13.34
C ARG A 236 -2.89 12.98 -14.80
N VAL A 237 -4.11 13.17 -15.28
CA VAL A 237 -4.43 13.67 -16.62
C VAL A 237 -5.29 14.94 -16.50
N ALA A 238 -5.51 15.66 -17.62
CA ALA A 238 -6.27 16.91 -17.63
C ALA A 238 -7.69 16.80 -17.03
N GLY A 239 -8.29 15.59 -17.02
CA GLY A 239 -9.61 15.30 -16.47
C GLY A 239 -9.63 14.71 -15.04
N GLY A 240 -8.49 14.51 -14.39
CA GLY A 240 -8.42 13.95 -13.03
C GLY A 240 -7.41 12.83 -12.86
N LEU A 241 -7.67 11.94 -11.89
CA LEU A 241 -6.87 10.75 -11.65
C LEU A 241 -7.45 9.57 -12.43
N VAL A 242 -6.60 8.88 -13.18
CA VAL A 242 -6.91 7.65 -13.89
C VAL A 242 -5.93 6.57 -13.48
N GLY A 243 -6.31 5.30 -13.69
CA GLY A 243 -5.46 4.16 -13.38
C GLY A 243 -4.86 3.49 -14.61
N ASP A 244 -4.28 2.33 -14.39
CA ASP A 244 -3.63 1.53 -15.42
C ASP A 244 -4.64 0.78 -16.30
N VAL A 245 -5.89 0.65 -15.86
CA VAL A 245 -6.91 -0.15 -16.51
C VAL A 245 -7.90 0.72 -17.27
N SER A 246 -8.17 0.36 -18.53
CA SER A 246 -9.19 1.03 -19.35
C SER A 246 -10.58 0.89 -18.72
N PRO A 247 -11.43 1.95 -18.73
CA PRO A 247 -12.81 1.86 -18.25
C PRO A 247 -13.62 0.72 -18.89
N ASP A 248 -13.32 0.38 -20.14
CA ASP A 248 -14.01 -0.68 -20.89
C ASP A 248 -13.77 -2.09 -20.33
N ALA A 249 -12.73 -2.28 -19.51
CA ALA A 249 -12.49 -3.54 -18.81
C ALA A 249 -13.66 -3.91 -17.87
N SER A 250 -14.43 -2.92 -17.41
CA SER A 250 -15.64 -3.14 -16.61
C SER A 250 -16.74 -3.89 -17.37
N ASN A 251 -16.69 -3.96 -18.70
CA ASN A 251 -17.64 -4.75 -19.49
C ASN A 251 -17.30 -6.26 -19.50
N VAL A 252 -16.08 -6.63 -19.10
CA VAL A 252 -15.53 -8.00 -19.18
C VAL A 252 -15.28 -8.60 -17.80
N ALA A 253 -14.70 -7.81 -16.88
CA ALA A 253 -14.38 -8.26 -15.53
C ALA A 253 -15.63 -8.65 -14.73
N GLY A 254 -15.47 -9.57 -13.78
CA GLY A 254 -16.49 -9.85 -12.76
C GLY A 254 -16.49 -8.79 -11.66
N TRP A 255 -15.30 -8.29 -11.31
CA TRP A 255 -15.08 -7.26 -10.30
C TRP A 255 -13.98 -6.31 -10.73
N ILE A 256 -14.11 -5.04 -10.34
CA ILE A 256 -13.08 -4.04 -10.62
C ILE A 256 -12.95 -3.03 -9.49
N THR A 257 -11.73 -2.64 -9.14
CA THR A 257 -11.51 -1.50 -8.23
C THR A 257 -11.50 -0.19 -9.02
N PRO A 258 -12.25 0.84 -8.59
CA PRO A 258 -12.28 2.12 -9.29
C PRO A 258 -11.03 2.95 -8.99
N VAL A 259 -10.63 3.80 -9.93
CA VAL A 259 -9.65 4.87 -9.71
C VAL A 259 -10.32 6.22 -9.98
N PRO A 260 -10.38 7.13 -8.99
CA PRO A 260 -10.00 6.97 -7.58
C PRO A 260 -11.07 6.22 -6.75
N GLY A 261 -10.69 5.77 -5.55
CA GLY A 261 -11.62 5.21 -4.56
C GLY A 261 -11.52 3.70 -4.32
N GLY A 262 -10.71 3.00 -5.10
CA GLY A 262 -10.34 1.60 -4.88
C GLY A 262 -9.15 1.47 -3.93
N VAL A 263 -7.96 1.27 -4.48
CA VAL A 263 -6.77 0.90 -3.69
C VAL A 263 -6.23 2.03 -2.82
N GLY A 264 -6.24 3.29 -3.30
CA GLY A 264 -5.63 4.43 -2.57
C GLY A 264 -6.13 4.62 -1.11
N PRO A 265 -7.45 4.65 -0.84
CA PRO A 265 -7.97 4.71 0.53
C PRO A 265 -7.51 3.54 1.42
N MET A 266 -7.36 2.35 0.85
CA MET A 266 -6.89 1.16 1.57
C MET A 266 -5.43 1.27 1.98
N THR A 267 -4.58 1.89 1.15
CA THR A 267 -3.18 2.15 1.52
C THR A 267 -3.08 2.95 2.82
N ILE A 268 -3.89 4.00 2.97
CA ILE A 268 -3.90 4.82 4.19
C ILE A 268 -4.46 4.04 5.38
N ALA A 269 -5.53 3.27 5.20
CA ALA A 269 -6.09 2.46 6.29
C ALA A 269 -5.10 1.38 6.77
N MET A 270 -4.35 0.76 5.86
CA MET A 270 -3.33 -0.22 6.21
C MET A 270 -2.12 0.42 6.91
N LEU A 271 -1.77 1.66 6.58
CA LEU A 271 -0.77 2.41 7.35
C LEU A 271 -1.20 2.59 8.82
N MET A 272 -2.49 2.88 9.07
CA MET A 272 -3.01 2.97 10.45
C MET A 272 -2.96 1.61 11.15
N ALA A 273 -3.31 0.54 10.44
CA ALA A 273 -3.25 -0.82 10.97
C ALA A 273 -1.81 -1.25 11.30
N ASN A 274 -0.84 -0.90 10.44
CA ASN A 274 0.57 -1.11 10.71
C ASN A 274 1.06 -0.28 11.90
N THR A 275 0.60 0.97 12.05
CA THR A 275 0.96 1.79 13.22
C THR A 275 0.48 1.15 14.52
N LEU A 276 -0.75 0.61 14.53
CA LEU A 276 -1.26 -0.16 15.67
C LEU A 276 -0.43 -1.43 15.92
N ARG A 277 -0.02 -2.14 14.87
CA ARG A 277 0.82 -3.35 14.95
C ARG A 277 2.22 -3.04 15.47
N ALA A 278 2.80 -1.92 15.05
CA ALA A 278 4.15 -1.49 15.42
C ALA A 278 4.30 -1.31 16.93
N VAL A 279 3.25 -0.85 17.62
CA VAL A 279 3.24 -0.81 19.10
C VAL A 279 3.44 -2.20 19.68
N ARG A 280 2.79 -3.24 19.13
CA ARG A 280 2.95 -4.61 19.63
C ARG A 280 4.39 -5.09 19.41
N GLU A 281 4.93 -4.94 18.20
CA GLU A 281 6.32 -5.32 17.86
C GLU A 281 7.39 -4.67 18.76
N GLN A 282 7.08 -3.56 19.41
CA GLN A 282 8.00 -2.83 20.30
C GLN A 282 7.82 -3.17 21.78
N PHE A 283 6.66 -3.70 22.19
CA PHE A 283 6.29 -3.93 23.60
C PHE A 283 5.89 -5.38 23.93
N THR A 284 5.93 -6.29 22.96
CA THR A 284 5.83 -7.75 23.16
C THR A 284 7.11 -8.42 22.71
#